data_AF-N9WCA4-F1
#
_entry.id   AF-N9WCA4-F1
#
_cell.length_a   1.000
_cell.length_b   1.000
_cell.length_c   1.000
_cell.angle_alpha   90.00
_cell.angle_beta   90.00
_cell.angle_gamma   90.00
#
_symmetry.space_group_name_H-M   'P 1'
#
loop_
_entity.id
_entity.type
_entity.pdbx_description
1 polymer ?
#
loop_
_entity_poly.entity_id
_entity_poly.type
_entity_poly.pdbx_seq_one_letter_code
_entity_poly.pdbx_strand_id
1 'polypeptide(L)'
;MKADERLAIAAEILPRTSYASHPCGYHLWVSLGAGGNAAQVSGALAGAGMTAIPADSFSPSYTSAPALRVSLGGTIEASGLRRGLTMLSIFLSSTGSRPRVI
;
A
#
# COMPACT_ATOMS: atom_id res chain seq x y z
N MET A 1 -3.45 0.46 -18.84
CA MET A 1 -3.91 -0.56 -17.89
C MET A 1 -5.06 -0.01 -17.07
N LYS A 2 -6.15 -0.79 -17.02
CA LYS A 2 -7.34 -0.54 -16.20
C LYS A 2 -7.08 -0.86 -14.73
N ALA A 3 -8.05 -0.54 -13.87
CA ALA A 3 -7.95 -0.72 -12.42
C ALA A 3 -7.79 -2.19 -12.00
N ASP A 4 -8.58 -3.07 -12.62
CA ASP A 4 -8.57 -4.52 -12.41
C ASP A 4 -7.21 -5.15 -12.75
N GLU A 5 -6.61 -4.80 -13.89
CA GLU A 5 -5.28 -5.27 -14.28
C GLU A 5 -4.20 -4.84 -13.26
N ARG A 6 -4.31 -3.63 -12.72
CA ARG A 6 -3.38 -3.11 -11.71
C ARG A 6 -3.59 -3.78 -10.35
N LEU A 7 -4.83 -4.06 -9.99
CA LEU A 7 -5.18 -4.80 -8.78
C LEU A 7 -4.73 -6.26 -8.86
N ALA A 8 -4.79 -6.89 -10.04
CA ALA A 8 -4.25 -8.23 -10.25
C ALA A 8 -2.75 -8.27 -9.93
N ILE A 9 -1.97 -7.29 -10.41
CA ILE A 9 -0.55 -7.17 -10.07
C ILE A 9 -0.34 -7.01 -8.56
N ALA A 10 -1.17 -6.22 -7.88
CA ALA A 10 -1.10 -6.08 -6.42
C ALA A 10 -1.40 -7.41 -5.70
N ALA A 11 -2.41 -8.16 -6.16
CA ALA A 11 -2.79 -9.45 -5.60
C ALA A 11 -1.76 -10.57 -5.83
N GLU A 12 -0.96 -10.48 -6.89
CA GLU A 12 0.17 -11.38 -7.13
C GLU A 12 1.33 -11.16 -6.15
N ILE A 13 1.55 -9.92 -5.70
CA ILE A 13 2.77 -9.52 -4.99
C ILE A 13 2.54 -9.35 -3.49
N LEU A 14 1.42 -8.77 -3.09
CA LEU A 14 1.15 -8.44 -1.69
C LEU A 14 0.38 -9.57 -1.00
N PRO A 15 0.64 -9.86 0.28
CA PRO A 15 -0.19 -10.77 1.07
C PRO A 15 -1.65 -10.30 1.05
N ARG A 16 -2.60 -11.20 0.76
CA ARG A 16 -4.03 -10.88 0.63
C ARG A 16 -4.63 -10.18 1.85
N THR A 17 -4.08 -10.40 3.04
CA THR A 17 -4.57 -9.83 4.29
C THR A 17 -3.92 -8.49 4.64
N SER A 18 -2.95 -8.02 3.85
CA SER A 18 -2.20 -6.79 4.15
C SER A 18 -2.87 -5.51 3.66
N TYR A 19 -3.91 -5.63 2.82
CA TYR A 19 -4.61 -4.47 2.27
C TYR A 19 -6.09 -4.70 2.02
N ALA A 20 -6.85 -3.60 1.95
CA ALA A 20 -8.19 -3.54 1.40
C ALA A 20 -8.20 -2.70 0.11
N SER A 21 -9.09 -3.01 -0.81
CA SER A 21 -9.26 -2.25 -2.05
C SER A 21 -10.69 -2.35 -2.57
N HIS A 22 -11.08 -1.39 -3.41
CA HIS A 22 -12.34 -1.48 -4.17
C HIS A 22 -12.06 -2.20 -5.51
N PRO A 23 -12.91 -3.13 -5.99
CA PRO A 23 -12.65 -3.92 -7.20
C PRO A 23 -12.39 -3.10 -8.49
N CYS A 24 -12.96 -1.90 -8.55
CA CYS A 24 -12.76 -0.96 -9.67
C CYS A 24 -11.89 0.26 -9.29
N GLY A 25 -11.26 0.24 -8.11
CA GLY A 25 -10.48 1.35 -7.58
C GLY A 25 -9.00 1.27 -7.95
N TYR A 26 -8.34 2.43 -7.99
CA TYR A 26 -6.88 2.54 -8.18
C TYR A 26 -6.12 2.68 -6.86
N HIS A 27 -6.73 2.35 -5.72
CA HIS A 27 -6.14 2.58 -4.41
C HIS A 27 -6.17 1.32 -3.55
N LEU A 28 -5.08 1.10 -2.83
CA LEU A 28 -4.99 0.13 -1.75
C LEU A 28 -4.96 0.87 -0.42
N TRP A 29 -5.66 0.34 0.58
CA TRP A 29 -5.48 0.69 1.97
C TRP A 29 -4.64 -0.38 2.64
N VAL A 30 -3.38 -0.07 2.94
CA VAL A 30 -2.37 -1.03 3.38
C VAL A 30 -2.10 -0.84 4.87
N SER A 31 -2.27 -1.90 5.65
CA SER A 31 -1.92 -1.88 7.08
C SER A 31 -0.46 -2.25 7.27
N LEU A 32 0.30 -1.41 7.99
CA LEU A 32 1.73 -1.64 8.24
C LEU A 32 1.98 -2.45 9.52
N GLY A 33 0.95 -2.77 10.30
CA GLY A 33 1.10 -3.45 11.58
C GLY A 33 1.71 -2.56 12.68
N ALA A 34 1.72 -3.07 13.90
CA ALA A 34 2.30 -2.36 15.05
C ALA A 34 3.82 -2.19 14.84
N GLY A 35 4.30 -0.94 14.92
CA GLY A 35 5.71 -0.59 14.69
C GLY A 35 6.04 -0.14 13.25
N GLY A 36 5.07 -0.15 12.34
CA GLY A 36 5.26 0.33 10.98
C GLY A 36 5.50 1.84 10.90
N ASN A 37 6.43 2.28 10.06
CA ASN A 37 6.70 3.69 9.84
C ASN A 37 6.11 4.17 8.50
N ALA A 38 4.91 4.76 8.56
CA ALA A 38 4.20 5.22 7.36
C ALA A 38 5.00 6.25 6.55
N ALA A 39 5.72 7.16 7.20
CA ALA A 39 6.53 8.17 6.52
C ALA A 39 7.72 7.53 5.76
N GLN A 40 8.41 6.59 6.39
CA GLN A 40 9.52 5.87 5.76
C GLN A 40 9.05 5.07 4.53
N VAL A 41 7.98 4.29 4.68
CA VAL A 41 7.43 3.49 3.58
C VAL A 41 6.91 4.38 2.46
N SER A 42 6.26 5.50 2.80
CA SER A 42 5.80 6.49 1.82
C SER A 42 6.95 7.08 1.01
N GLY A 43 8.06 7.46 1.67
CA GLY A 43 9.25 7.98 0.99
C GLY A 43 9.90 6.96 0.06
N ALA A 44 9.99 5.70 0.49
CA ALA A 44 10.52 4.61 -0.34
C ALA A 44 9.67 4.37 -1.60
N LEU A 45 8.34 4.39 -1.46
CA LEU A 45 7.42 4.25 -2.59
C LEU A 45 7.48 5.45 -3.55
N ALA A 46 7.65 6.66 -3.04
CA ALA A 46 7.83 7.86 -3.87
C ALA A 46 9.08 7.73 -4.75
N GLY A 47 10.19 7.21 -4.21
CA GLY A 47 11.41 6.90 -4.99
C GLY A 47 11.20 5.85 -6.08
N ALA A 48 10.17 5.00 -5.95
CA ALA A 48 9.75 4.03 -6.96
C ALA A 48 8.77 4.59 -8.00
N GLY A 49 8.41 5.88 -7.90
CA GLY A 49 7.39 6.51 -8.72
C GLY A 49 5.95 6.19 -8.31
N MET A 50 5.75 5.61 -7.12
CA MET A 50 4.42 5.34 -6.56
C MET A 50 4.04 6.39 -5.51
N THR A 51 2.79 6.83 -5.53
CA THR A 51 2.26 7.72 -4.48
C THR A 51 1.66 6.88 -3.35
N ALA A 52 2.09 7.14 -2.12
CA ALA A 52 1.45 6.62 -0.92
C ALA A 52 1.23 7.78 0.06
N ILE A 53 0.12 7.76 0.79
CA ILE A 53 -0.23 8.82 1.75
C ILE A 53 -0.56 8.16 3.10
N PRO A 54 0.04 8.61 4.22
CA PRO A 54 -0.32 8.15 5.56
C PRO A 54 -1.82 8.27 5.85
N ALA A 55 -2.37 7.27 6.54
CA ALA A 55 -3.80 7.22 6.89
C ALA A 55 -4.24 8.40 7.77
N ASP A 56 -3.35 8.96 8.59
CA ASP A 56 -3.61 10.15 9.40
C ASP A 56 -3.98 11.38 8.56
N SER A 57 -3.62 11.44 7.27
CA SER A 57 -4.08 12.50 6.37
C SER A 57 -5.58 12.42 6.04
N PHE A 58 -6.24 11.31 6.40
CA PHE A 58 -7.67 11.04 6.15
C PHE A 58 -8.46 10.83 7.43
N SER A 59 -7.82 10.94 8.59
CA SER A 59 -8.43 10.78 9.90
C SER A 59 -8.22 12.04 10.73
N PRO A 60 -9.26 12.57 11.39
CA PRO A 60 -9.10 13.72 12.30
C PRO A 60 -8.36 13.33 13.60
N SER A 61 -8.10 12.05 13.83
CA SER A 61 -7.44 11.54 15.04
C SER A 61 -6.29 10.60 14.70
N TYR A 62 -5.25 10.62 15.52
CA TYR A 62 -4.09 9.75 15.40
C TYR A 62 -4.48 8.28 15.50
N THR A 63 -4.07 7.46 14.53
CA THR A 63 -4.27 6.00 14.59
C THR A 63 -3.08 5.29 15.25
N SER A 64 -3.34 4.45 16.25
CA SER A 64 -2.32 3.56 16.82
C SER A 64 -1.87 2.46 15.85
N ALA A 65 -2.61 2.24 14.77
CA ALA A 65 -2.32 1.29 13.72
C ALA A 65 -1.90 2.05 12.45
N PRO A 66 -0.58 2.13 12.14
CA PRO A 66 -0.11 2.86 10.98
C PRO A 66 -0.58 2.19 9.68
N ALA A 67 -1.06 3.00 8.75
CA ALA A 67 -1.56 2.55 7.46
C ALA A 67 -1.26 3.57 6.35
N LEU A 68 -1.32 3.11 5.10
CA LEU A 68 -1.09 3.91 3.91
C LEU A 68 -2.22 3.75 2.89
N ARG A 69 -2.61 4.84 2.24
CA ARG A 69 -3.34 4.81 0.97
C ARG A 69 -2.35 4.82 -0.19
N VAL A 70 -2.18 3.70 -0.87
CA VAL A 70 -1.24 3.53 -1.99
C VAL A 70 -1.98 3.67 -3.31
N SER A 71 -1.48 4.49 -4.24
CA SER A 71 -2.02 4.65 -5.58
C SER A 71 -1.39 3.64 -6.55
N LEU A 72 -2.24 2.92 -7.28
CA LEU A 72 -1.87 2.03 -8.37
C LEU A 72 -1.98 2.73 -9.74
N GLY A 73 -2.68 3.87 -9.79
CA GLY A 73 -2.96 4.63 -11.01
C GLY A 73 -1.90 5.68 -11.35
N GLY A 74 -2.27 6.61 -12.22
CA GLY A 74 -1.35 7.63 -12.74
C GLY A 74 -0.53 7.15 -13.93
N THR A 75 0.63 7.78 -14.14
CA THR A 75 1.53 7.52 -15.27
C THR A 75 2.45 6.30 -15.06
N ILE A 76 2.34 5.60 -13.92
CA ILE A 76 3.19 4.45 -13.62
C ILE A 76 2.86 3.25 -14.53
N GLU A 77 3.91 2.73 -15.16
CA GLU A 77 3.88 1.53 -15.99
C GLU A 77 3.88 0.24 -15.16
N ALA A 78 3.54 -0.89 -15.78
CA ALA A 78 3.46 -2.19 -15.11
C ALA A 78 4.77 -2.57 -14.38
N SER A 79 5.92 -2.31 -15.00
CA SER A 79 7.24 -2.62 -14.43
C SER A 79 7.54 -1.77 -13.19
N GLY A 80 7.22 -0.48 -13.22
CA GLY A 80 7.31 0.43 -12.06
C GLY A 80 6.38 -0.02 -10.93
N LEU A 81 5.14 -0.34 -11.28
CA LEU A 81 4.14 -0.81 -10.33
C LEU A 81 4.59 -2.10 -9.63
N ARG A 82 5.08 -3.09 -10.39
CA ARG A 82 5.63 -4.34 -9.84
C ARG A 82 6.79 -4.06 -8.89
N ARG A 83 7.77 -3.23 -9.28
CA ARG A 83 8.91 -2.88 -8.43
C ARG A 83 8.49 -2.24 -7.11
N GLY A 84 7.61 -1.24 -7.16
CA GLY A 84 7.15 -0.56 -5.95
C GLY A 84 6.32 -1.46 -5.04
N LEU A 85 5.46 -2.32 -5.59
CA LEU A 85 4.71 -3.31 -4.82
C LEU A 85 5.63 -4.38 -4.21
N THR A 86 6.68 -4.81 -4.91
CA THR A 86 7.69 -5.71 -4.34
C THR A 86 8.40 -5.05 -3.16
N MET A 87 8.79 -3.78 -3.27
CA MET A 87 9.35 -3.05 -2.12
C MET A 87 8.37 -2.96 -0.95
N LEU A 88 7.08 -2.69 -1.21
CA LEU A 88 6.06 -2.69 -0.18
C LEU A 88 5.94 -4.05 0.52
N SER A 89 5.99 -5.15 -0.23
CA SER A 89 5.93 -6.51 0.35
C SER A 89 7.05 -6.78 1.35
N ILE A 90 8.25 -6.23 1.12
CA ILE A 90 9.41 -6.36 2.01
C ILE A 90 9.15 -5.62 3.33
N PHE A 91 8.62 -4.39 3.27
CA PHE A 91 8.24 -3.64 4.48
C PHE A 91 7.19 -4.37 5.31
N LEU A 92 6.19 -4.97 4.65
CA LEU A 92 5.12 -5.72 5.29
C LEU A 92 5.58 -7.05 5.89
N SER A 93 6.67 -7.62 5.38
CA SER A 93 7.26 -8.85 5.93
C SER A 93 8.14 -8.56 7.15
N SER A 94 8.80 -7.42 7.17
CA SER A 94 9.64 -6.96 8.30
C SER A 94 8.81 -6.54 9.52
N THR A 95 7.64 -5.96 9.27
CA THR A 95 6.72 -5.51 10.30
C THR A 95 5.62 -6.54 10.42
N GLY A 96 5.69 -7.48 11.37
CA GLY A 96 4.74 -8.60 11.49
C GLY A 96 3.28 -8.13 11.48
N SER A 97 2.67 -8.04 10.29
CA SER A 97 1.37 -7.39 10.08
C SER A 97 0.28 -8.39 10.46
N ARG A 98 -0.25 -8.25 11.67
CA ARG A 98 -1.51 -8.90 12.07
C ARG A 98 -2.67 -7.97 11.73
N PRO A 99 -3.59 -8.34 10.82
CA PRO A 99 -4.75 -7.53 10.52
C PRO A 99 -5.73 -7.56 11.69
N ARG A 100 -6.38 -6.44 11.98
CA ARG A 100 -7.62 -6.42 12.78
C ARG A 100 -8.78 -6.16 11.84
N VAL A 101 -9.64 -7.16 11.68
CA VAL A 101 -10.95 -7.03 11.03
C VAL A 101 -11.80 -6.12 11.94
N ILE A 102 -12.36 -5.05 11.36
CA ILE A 102 -13.37 -4.20 12.01
C ILE A 102 -14.74 -4.80 11.69
#